data_AF-A0A0P8BAV4-F1
#
_entry.id   AF-A0A0P8BAV4-F1
#
_cell.length_a   1.000
_cell.length_b   1.000
_cell.length_c   1.000
_cell.angle_alpha   90.00
_cell.angle_beta   90.00
_cell.angle_gamma   90.00
#
_symmetry.space_group_name_H-M   'P 1'
#
loop_
_entity.id
_entity.type
_entity.pdbx_description
1 polymer ?
#
loop_
_entity_poly.entity_id
_entity_poly.type
_entity_poly.pdbx_seq_one_letter_code
_entity_poly.pdbx_strand_id
1 'polypeptide(L)' 'SDAKKSQIPILALTATSLEEIKEELGKIGFDDYVPKPFTPDLLYEKISKFERKRKPASD' A
#
# COMPACT_ATOMS: atom_id res chain seq x y z
N SER A 1 4.95 -12.82 -15.03
CA SER A 1 3.91 -12.15 -14.21
C SER A 1 3.00 -11.34 -15.10
N ASP A 2 1.75 -11.13 -14.70
CA ASP A 2 0.76 -10.33 -15.45
C ASP A 2 1.07 -8.83 -15.30
N ALA A 3 1.46 -8.19 -16.40
CA ALA A 3 1.88 -6.79 -16.43
C ALA A 3 0.79 -5.81 -15.95
N LYS A 4 -0.50 -6.17 -16.06
CA LYS A 4 -1.59 -5.34 -15.55
C LYS A 4 -1.69 -5.42 -14.03
N LYS A 5 -1.46 -6.61 -13.46
CA LYS A 5 -1.52 -6.82 -12.00
C LYS A 5 -0.30 -6.25 -11.29
N SER A 6 0.87 -6.24 -11.93
CA SER A 6 2.10 -5.72 -11.31
C SER A 6 2.08 -4.21 -11.05
N GLN A 7 1.10 -3.48 -11.58
CA GLN A 7 0.94 -2.04 -11.37
C GLN A 7 -0.11 -1.72 -10.29
N ILE A 8 -0.76 -2.73 -9.70
CA ILE A 8 -1.75 -2.53 -8.64
C ILE A 8 -1.00 -2.32 -7.31
N PRO A 9 -1.18 -1.17 -6.63
CA PRO A 9 -0.54 -0.94 -5.35
C PRO A 9 -1.00 -1.94 -4.29
N ILE A 10 -0.08 -2.39 -3.45
CA ILE A 10 -0.34 -3.34 -2.37
C ILE A 10 -0.18 -2.61 -1.03
N LEU A 11 -1.27 -2.54 -0.28
CA LEU A 11 -1.32 -1.96 1.07
C LEU A 11 -1.47 -3.08 2.10
N ALA A 12 -0.45 -3.28 2.94
CA ALA A 12 -0.46 -4.32 3.97
C ALA A 12 -1.28 -3.90 5.20
N LEU A 13 -2.15 -4.77 5.72
CA LEU A 13 -2.83 -4.57 7.01
C LEU A 13 -2.21 -5.48 8.06
N THR A 14 -1.56 -4.90 9.07
CA THR A 14 -0.65 -5.63 9.96
C THR A 14 -0.96 -5.41 11.43
N ALA A 15 -0.70 -6.38 12.31
CA ALA A 15 -0.82 -6.22 13.76
C ALA A 15 0.54 -5.91 14.43
N THR A 16 1.59 -5.75 13.62
CA THR A 16 2.99 -5.79 14.03
C THR A 16 3.56 -4.38 14.28
N SER A 17 4.65 -4.30 15.06
CA SER A 17 5.35 -3.04 15.36
C SER A 17 5.99 -2.39 14.13
N LEU A 18 6.22 -1.08 14.19
CA LEU A 18 6.83 -0.30 13.11
C LEU A 18 8.23 -0.81 12.75
N GLU A 19 9.00 -1.22 13.75
CA GLU A 19 10.37 -1.71 13.62
C GLU A 19 10.42 -3.03 12.84
N GLU A 20 9.54 -3.97 13.17
CA GLU A 20 9.40 -5.25 12.44
C GLU A 20 8.96 -5.01 10.98
N ILE A 21 8.04 -4.07 10.76
CA ILE A 21 7.56 -3.73 9.41
C ILE A 21 8.65 -3.04 8.57
N LYS A 22 9.53 -2.23 9.17
CA LYS A 22 10.61 -1.56 8.43
C LYS A 22 11.60 -2.55 7.83
N GLU A 23 11.92 -3.62 8.54
CA GLU A 23 12.79 -4.69 8.01
C GLU A 23 12.11 -5.46 6.88
N GLU A 24 10.79 -5.61 6.96
CA GLU A 24 9.96 -6.26 5.95
C GLU A 24 9.72 -5.37 4.72
N LEU A 25 9.52 -4.06 4.87
CA LEU A 25 9.31 -3.11 3.77
C LEU A 25 10.43 -3.14 2.74
N GLY A 26 11.67 -3.40 3.16
CA GLY A 26 12.80 -3.54 2.25
C GLY A 26 12.86 -4.89 1.51
N LYS A 27 12.13 -5.91 1.99
CA LYS A 27 12.20 -7.30 1.51
C LYS A 27 10.91 -7.78 0.85
N ILE A 28 9.78 -7.18 1.20
CA ILE A 28 8.44 -7.62 0.84
C ILE A 28 7.82 -6.57 -0.09
N GLY A 29 7.32 -7.01 -1.25
CA GLY A 29 6.88 -6.14 -2.35
C GLY A 29 5.54 -5.44 -2.15
N PHE A 30 5.26 -4.90 -0.96
CA PHE A 30 4.12 -4.01 -0.73
C PHE A 30 4.56 -2.54 -0.74
N ASP A 31 3.66 -1.64 -1.12
CA ASP A 31 3.97 -0.22 -1.32
C ASP A 31 3.81 0.61 -0.04
N ASP A 32 2.94 0.19 0.89
CA ASP A 32 2.73 0.82 2.20
C ASP A 32 2.01 -0.17 3.14
N TYR A 33 1.78 0.23 4.39
CA TYR A 33 1.06 -0.54 5.40
C TYR A 33 0.13 0.32 6.28
N VAL A 34 -0.80 -0.35 6.96
CA VAL A 34 -1.69 0.19 8.00
C VAL A 34 -1.66 -0.74 9.22
N PRO A 35 -1.28 -0.24 10.41
CA PRO A 35 -1.31 -1.02 11.63
C PRO A 35 -2.73 -1.22 12.15
N LYS A 36 -3.01 -2.37 12.75
CA LYS A 36 -4.26 -2.70 13.44
C LYS A 36 -4.09 -2.49 14.95
N PRO A 37 -5.11 -1.97 15.65
CA PRO A 37 -6.36 -1.42 15.11
C PRO A 37 -6.12 -0.08 14.39
N PHE A 38 -6.94 0.21 13.38
CA PHE A 38 -6.91 1.48 12.64
C PHE A 38 -8.28 2.17 12.65
N THR A 39 -8.27 3.48 12.41
CA THR A 39 -9.48 4.25 12.15
C THR A 39 -9.81 4.22 10.64
N PRO A 40 -11.10 4.38 10.27
CA PRO A 40 -11.49 4.55 8.88
C PRO A 40 -10.74 5.70 8.18
N ASP A 41 -10.53 6.82 8.88
CA ASP A 41 -9.83 7.99 8.34
C ASP A 41 -8.38 7.68 7.95
N LEU A 42 -7.67 6.91 8.79
CA LEU A 42 -6.30 6.50 8.51
C LEU A 42 -6.24 5.59 7.27
N LEU A 43 -7.17 4.64 7.16
CA LEU A 43 -7.25 3.77 5.98
C LEU A 43 -7.57 4.58 4.72
N TYR A 44 -8.50 5.52 4.81
CA TYR A 44 -8.88 6.38 3.70
C TYR A 44 -7.70 7.24 3.23
N GLU A 45 -6.97 7.87 4.17
CA GLU A 45 -5.77 8.65 3.87
C GLU A 45 -4.73 7.80 3.10
N LYS A 46 -4.51 6.56 3.55
CA LYS A 46 -3.57 5.62 2.92
C LYS A 46 -3.99 5.22 1.52
N ILE A 47 -5.28 4.92 1.30
CA ILE A 47 -5.82 4.59 -0.03
C ILE A 47 -5.72 5.79 -0.99
N SER A 48 -6.13 6.98 -0.54
CA SER A 48 -6.11 8.19 -1.38
C SER A 48 -4.72 8.62 -1.84
N LYS A 49 -3.63 8.18 -1.16
CA LYS A 49 -2.25 8.38 -1.66
C LYS A 49 -2.00 7.69 -3.00
N PHE A 50 -2.69 6.57 -3.26
CA PHE A 50 -2.50 5.75 -4.46
C PHE A 50 -3.49 6.07 -5.59
N GLU A 51 -4.54 6.84 -5.33
CA GLU A 51 -5.54 7.21 -6.34
C GLU A 51 -5.00 8.13 -7.45
N ARG A 52 -3.96 8.93 -7.15
CA ARG A 52 -3.46 9.98 -8.07
C ARG A 52 -2.48 9.53 -9.16
N LYS A 53 -2.20 8.23 -9.30
CA LYS A 53 -1.22 7.74 -10.31
C LYS A 53 -1.84 7.15 -11.58
N ARG A 54 -3.16 7.05 -11.70
CA ARG A 54 -3.79 6.78 -13.00
C ARG A 54 -3.80 8.07 -13.82
N LYS A 55 -2.68 8.38 -14.50
CA LYS A 55 -2.82 9.09 -15.78
C LYS A 55 -3.78 8.24 -16.62
N PRO A 56 -4.83 8.81 -17.22
CA PRO A 56 -5.57 8.10 -18.25
C PRO A 56 -4.53 7.60 -19.25
N ALA A 57 -4.66 6.36 -19.71
CA ALA A 57 -3.96 5.97 -20.91
C ALA A 57 -4.32 7.04 -21.95
N SER A 58 -3.33 7.83 -22.36
CA SER A 58 -3.50 8.77 -23.46
C SER A 58 -3.93 7.94 -24.66
N ASP A 59 -5.13 8.22 -25.17
CA ASP A 59 -5.49 7.89 -26.55
C ASP A 59 -4.51 8.59 -27.52
#